data_AF-A0A644SPT7-F1
#
_entry.id   AF-A0A644SPT7-F1
#
_cell.length_a   1.000
_cell.length_b   1.000
_cell.length_c   1.000
_cell.angle_alpha   90.00
_cell.angle_beta   90.00
_cell.angle_gamma   90.00
#
_symmetry.space_group_name_H-M   'P 1'
#
loop_
_entity.id
_entity.type
_entity.pdbx_description
1 polymer ?
#
loop_
_entity_poly.entity_id
_entity_poly.type
_entity_poly.pdbx_seq_one_letter_code
_entity_poly.pdbx_strand_id
1 'polypeptide(L)'
;MILDVRITFSKSQISNLKSQIVNFMSHLEKLKNIKAFVFDVDGVFTDGSVYLLPEGNMCRVMNVLDGFAVVKALKKHYKICVITGGDDPMVRHRIHYLGITDYYAKVHHKLEKFEEFKAKYNLQNEEILTMGDDIPDIKMMKISGISACPPNSVAEVKEISDYISPIYGGKGAVRDVIEQVMKAQGTWIDDDTQSI
;
A
#
# COMPACT_ATOMS: atom_id res chain seq x y z
N MET A 1 20.13 -31.32 38.69
CA MET A 1 20.66 -29.95 38.85
C MET A 1 20.10 -29.13 37.69
N ILE A 2 18.97 -28.47 37.89
CA ILE A 2 18.32 -27.64 36.85
C ILE A 2 18.83 -26.22 37.05
N LEU A 3 19.54 -25.68 36.06
CA LEU A 3 19.95 -24.28 36.03
C LEU A 3 18.71 -23.42 35.78
N ASP A 4 18.24 -22.71 36.80
CA ASP A 4 17.22 -21.67 36.72
C ASP A 4 17.84 -20.45 36.02
N VAL A 5 17.79 -20.42 34.68
CA VAL A 5 18.25 -19.27 33.88
C VAL A 5 17.19 -18.18 33.96
N ARG A 6 17.31 -17.30 34.96
CA ARG A 6 16.52 -16.07 35.04
C ARG A 6 17.05 -15.05 34.03
N ILE A 7 16.38 -14.94 32.88
CA ILE A 7 16.64 -13.86 31.93
C ILE A 7 16.19 -12.55 32.58
N THR A 8 17.14 -11.71 32.95
CA THR A 8 16.88 -10.40 33.56
C THR A 8 17.07 -9.34 32.48
N PHE A 9 16.00 -8.67 32.05
CA PHE A 9 16.08 -7.58 31.08
C PHE A 9 16.54 -6.28 31.74
N SER A 10 17.39 -5.51 31.06
CA SER A 10 17.77 -4.17 31.51
C SER A 10 16.57 -3.21 31.46
N LYS A 11 16.61 -2.13 32.25
CA LYS A 11 15.58 -1.07 32.18
C LYS A 11 15.45 -0.47 30.77
N SER A 12 16.55 -0.38 30.01
CA SER A 12 16.53 0.10 28.62
C SER A 12 15.85 -0.89 27.66
N GLN A 13 16.08 -2.19 27.82
CA GLN A 13 15.39 -3.22 27.03
C GLN A 13 13.87 -3.22 27.29
N ILE A 14 13.46 -3.09 28.56
CA ILE A 14 12.04 -3.00 28.94
C ILE A 14 11.39 -1.73 28.35
N SER A 15 12.09 -0.59 28.38
CA SER A 15 11.59 0.67 27.80
C SER A 15 11.40 0.56 26.28
N ASN A 16 12.38 -0.02 25.58
CA ASN A 16 12.28 -0.23 24.13
C ASN A 16 11.12 -1.16 23.77
N LEU A 17 10.93 -2.26 24.52
CA LEU A 17 9.84 -3.20 24.27
C LEU A 17 8.46 -2.54 24.48
N LYS A 18 8.32 -1.71 25.52
CA LYS A 18 7.08 -0.94 25.75
C LYS A 18 6.79 0.03 24.60
N SER A 19 7.81 0.75 24.13
CA SER A 19 7.68 1.66 22.98
C SER A 19 7.23 0.90 21.72
N GLN A 20 7.84 -0.25 21.43
CA GLN A 20 7.47 -1.10 20.30
C GLN A 20 6.02 -1.60 20.40
N ILE A 21 5.58 -2.03 21.60
CA ILE A 21 4.20 -2.46 21.82
C ILE A 21 3.22 -1.31 21.59
N VAL A 22 3.50 -0.12 22.13
CA VAL A 22 2.63 1.07 21.94
C VAL A 22 2.54 1.44 20.47
N ASN A 23 3.66 1.44 19.74
CA ASN A 23 3.68 1.74 18.30
C ASN A 23 2.90 0.69 17.50
N PHE A 24 3.06 -0.60 17.84
CA PHE A 24 2.31 -1.69 17.20
C PHE A 24 0.81 -1.57 17.44
N MET A 25 0.40 -1.30 18.69
CA MET A 25 -1.02 -1.09 19.01
C MET A 25 -1.58 0.14 18.29
N SER A 26 -0.82 1.24 18.23
CA SER A 26 -1.20 2.44 17.48
C SER A 26 -1.43 2.15 16.00
N HIS A 27 -0.52 1.38 15.37
CA HIS A 27 -0.67 0.97 13.97
C HIS A 27 -1.93 0.12 13.75
N LEU A 28 -2.19 -0.87 14.61
CA LEU A 28 -3.41 -1.68 14.54
C LEU A 28 -4.69 -0.85 14.68
N GLU A 29 -4.70 0.15 15.55
CA GLU A 29 -5.86 1.05 15.69
C GLU A 29 -6.04 1.93 14.45
N LYS A 30 -4.95 2.43 13.83
CA LYS A 30 -5.04 3.16 12.55
C LYS A 30 -5.66 2.30 11.45
N LEU A 31 -5.27 1.02 11.33
CA LEU A 31 -5.79 0.10 10.31
C LEU A 31 -7.32 -0.04 10.36
N LYS A 32 -7.94 0.06 11.54
CA LYS A 32 -9.39 -0.04 11.71
C LYS A 32 -10.17 1.13 11.10
N ASN A 33 -9.52 2.27 10.89
CA ASN A 33 -10.15 3.47 10.36
C ASN A 33 -10.07 3.57 8.82
N ILE A 34 -9.23 2.74 8.19
CA ILE A 34 -8.99 2.82 6.75
C ILE A 34 -10.25 2.41 5.97
N LYS A 35 -10.69 3.27 5.05
CA LYS A 35 -11.81 3.05 4.13
C LYS A 35 -11.39 3.09 2.67
N ALA A 36 -10.19 3.62 2.39
CA ALA A 36 -9.68 3.76 1.04
C ALA A 36 -8.19 3.51 0.94
N PHE A 37 -7.77 3.09 -0.25
CA PHE A 37 -6.39 2.89 -0.63
C PHE A 37 -6.02 3.78 -1.81
N VAL A 38 -4.82 4.36 -1.78
CA VAL A 38 -4.26 5.13 -2.89
C VAL A 38 -2.88 4.56 -3.22
N PHE A 39 -2.71 4.14 -4.47
CA PHE A 39 -1.51 3.44 -4.91
C PHE A 39 -0.82 4.18 -6.06
N ASP A 40 0.51 4.22 -6.03
CA ASP A 40 1.27 4.36 -7.27
C ASP A 40 1.25 3.03 -8.09
N VAL A 41 1.74 3.07 -9.33
CA VAL A 41 1.90 1.90 -10.19
C VAL A 41 3.33 1.37 -10.19
N ASP A 42 4.30 2.17 -10.62
CA ASP A 42 5.63 1.68 -10.99
C ASP A 42 6.50 1.58 -9.75
N GLY A 43 6.86 0.37 -9.34
CA GLY A 43 7.56 0.13 -8.05
C GLY A 43 6.61 -0.21 -6.90
N VAL A 44 5.29 -0.15 -7.12
CA VAL A 44 4.23 -0.60 -6.20
C VAL A 44 3.45 -1.79 -6.77
N PHE A 45 2.62 -1.59 -7.79
CA PHE A 45 1.96 -2.68 -8.53
C PHE A 45 2.93 -3.44 -9.45
N THR A 46 4.03 -2.80 -9.83
CA THR A 46 5.15 -3.39 -10.57
C THR A 46 6.42 -3.35 -9.72
N ASP A 47 7.49 -4.02 -10.14
CA ASP A 47 8.79 -3.92 -9.47
C ASP A 47 9.63 -2.71 -9.93
N GLY A 48 9.03 -1.78 -10.67
CA GLY A 48 9.67 -0.59 -11.22
C GLY A 48 10.39 -0.85 -12.56
N SER A 49 10.47 -2.11 -13.00
CA SER A 49 11.12 -2.45 -14.26
C SER A 49 10.27 -2.07 -15.47
N VAL A 50 10.93 -1.52 -16.48
CA VAL A 50 10.38 -1.23 -17.80
C VAL A 50 11.08 -2.10 -18.83
N TYR A 51 10.38 -3.08 -19.40
CA TYR A 51 10.94 -3.88 -20.49
C TYR A 51 10.83 -3.09 -21.79
N LEU A 52 11.97 -2.78 -22.39
CA LEU A 52 12.06 -2.14 -23.71
C LEU A 52 12.02 -3.22 -24.78
N LEU A 53 10.96 -3.23 -25.58
CA LEU A 53 10.71 -4.21 -26.63
C LEU A 53 10.91 -3.58 -28.02
N PRO A 54 11.04 -4.40 -29.07
CA PRO A 54 11.09 -3.91 -30.45
C PRO A 54 9.90 -3.01 -30.81
N GLU A 55 10.10 -2.20 -31.86
CA GLU A 55 9.11 -1.24 -32.39
C GLU A 55 8.62 -0.18 -31.38
N GLY A 56 9.41 0.08 -30.33
CA GLY A 56 9.10 1.11 -29.33
C GLY A 56 8.06 0.67 -28.30
N ASN A 57 7.74 -0.62 -28.24
CA ASN A 57 6.83 -1.17 -27.25
C ASN A 57 7.49 -1.21 -25.87
N MET A 58 6.71 -0.99 -24.82
CA MET A 58 7.14 -1.15 -23.44
C MET A 58 6.21 -2.15 -22.73
N CYS A 59 6.74 -2.90 -21.78
CA CYS A 59 5.95 -3.84 -20.99
C CYS A 59 6.21 -3.66 -19.49
N ARG A 60 5.17 -3.90 -18.69
CA ARG A 60 5.21 -3.96 -17.21
C ARG A 60 4.69 -5.30 -16.75
N VAL A 61 5.22 -5.77 -15.63
CA VAL A 61 4.77 -7.00 -14.97
C VAL A 61 4.05 -6.63 -13.68
N MET A 62 2.84 -7.17 -13.50
CA MET A 62 2.01 -7.01 -12.30
C MET A 62 1.70 -8.36 -11.67
N ASN A 63 1.34 -8.36 -10.39
CA ASN A 63 1.11 -9.59 -9.64
C ASN A 63 -0.39 -9.99 -9.57
N VAL A 64 -0.67 -11.28 -9.70
CA VAL A 64 -2.04 -11.82 -9.53
C VAL A 64 -2.50 -11.83 -8.07
N LEU A 65 -1.57 -11.91 -7.11
CA LEU A 65 -1.91 -11.84 -5.68
C LEU A 65 -2.41 -10.45 -5.29
N ASP A 66 -1.82 -9.41 -5.87
CA ASP A 66 -2.28 -8.02 -5.75
C ASP A 66 -3.67 -7.87 -6.37
N GLY A 67 -3.88 -8.45 -7.56
CA GLY A 67 -5.17 -8.46 -8.24
C GLY A 67 -6.29 -9.07 -7.39
N PHE A 68 -6.06 -10.23 -6.77
CA PHE A 68 -7.00 -10.84 -5.83
C PHE A 68 -7.38 -9.89 -4.69
N ALA A 69 -6.38 -9.25 -4.06
CA ALA A 69 -6.61 -8.36 -2.91
C ALA A 69 -7.46 -7.15 -3.30
N VAL A 70 -7.14 -6.54 -4.45
CA VAL A 70 -7.86 -5.40 -5.01
C VAL A 70 -9.32 -5.75 -5.23
N VAL A 71 -9.60 -6.85 -5.94
CA VAL A 71 -10.98 -7.27 -6.22
C VAL A 71 -11.73 -7.56 -4.93
N LYS A 72 -11.08 -8.20 -3.95
CA LYS A 72 -11.68 -8.51 -2.65
C LYS A 72 -12.04 -7.25 -1.87
N ALA A 73 -11.14 -6.27 -1.83
CA ALA A 73 -11.38 -4.98 -1.19
C ALA A 73 -12.52 -4.22 -1.89
N LEU A 74 -12.57 -4.20 -3.22
CA LEU A 74 -13.66 -3.56 -3.96
C LEU A 74 -15.02 -4.21 -3.69
N LYS A 75 -15.09 -5.56 -3.60
CA LYS A 75 -16.31 -6.29 -3.19
C LYS A 75 -16.79 -5.92 -1.78
N LYS A 76 -15.87 -5.49 -0.90
CA LYS A 76 -16.18 -4.98 0.45
C LYS A 76 -16.34 -3.46 0.49
N HIS A 77 -16.49 -2.82 -0.66
CA HIS A 77 -16.78 -1.39 -0.83
C HIS A 77 -15.68 -0.43 -0.41
N TYR A 78 -14.45 -0.91 -0.18
CA TYR A 78 -13.30 -0.03 -0.05
C TYR A 78 -13.13 0.77 -1.35
N LYS A 79 -12.71 2.03 -1.22
CA LYS A 79 -12.35 2.85 -2.37
C LYS A 79 -10.90 2.61 -2.71
N ILE A 80 -10.59 2.47 -4.00
CA ILE A 80 -9.21 2.31 -4.45
C ILE A 80 -8.95 3.32 -5.54
N CYS A 81 -7.88 4.09 -5.37
CA CYS A 81 -7.38 5.07 -6.32
C CYS A 81 -5.99 4.66 -6.79
N VAL A 82 -5.70 4.89 -8.07
CA VAL A 82 -4.37 4.73 -8.63
C VAL A 82 -3.93 6.05 -9.25
N ILE A 83 -2.79 6.56 -8.82
CA ILE A 83 -2.23 7.84 -9.27
C ILE A 83 -0.81 7.61 -9.77
N THR A 84 -0.60 7.73 -11.07
CA THR A 84 0.69 7.46 -11.72
C THR A 84 1.15 8.61 -12.62
N GLY A 85 2.47 8.79 -12.69
CA GLY A 85 3.11 9.67 -13.67
C GLY A 85 3.12 9.08 -15.08
N GLY A 86 3.01 7.76 -15.22
CA GLY A 86 2.99 7.05 -16.49
C GLY A 86 1.66 7.17 -17.25
N ASP A 87 1.66 6.73 -18.52
CA ASP A 87 0.48 6.63 -19.37
C ASP A 87 0.55 5.43 -20.32
N ASP A 88 0.62 4.25 -19.73
CA ASP A 88 0.61 3.00 -20.48
C ASP A 88 -0.84 2.49 -20.64
N PRO A 89 -1.35 2.32 -21.88
CA PRO A 89 -2.70 1.80 -22.12
C PRO A 89 -2.96 0.41 -21.52
N MET A 90 -1.95 -0.46 -21.47
CA MET A 90 -2.07 -1.81 -20.90
C MET A 90 -2.11 -1.78 -19.38
N VAL A 91 -1.38 -0.86 -18.75
CA VAL A 91 -1.51 -0.59 -17.30
C VAL A 91 -2.94 -0.12 -17.01
N ARG A 92 -3.45 0.88 -17.74
CA ARG A 92 -4.84 1.35 -17.58
C ARG A 92 -5.83 0.21 -17.74
N HIS A 93 -5.69 -0.59 -18.80
CA HIS A 93 -6.56 -1.74 -19.05
C HIS A 93 -6.56 -2.72 -17.88
N ARG A 94 -5.38 -3.07 -17.37
CA ARG A 94 -5.24 -3.98 -16.22
C ARG A 94 -5.90 -3.43 -14.96
N ILE A 95 -5.67 -2.16 -14.63
CA ILE A 95 -6.25 -1.52 -13.44
C ILE A 95 -7.79 -1.48 -13.54
N HIS A 96 -8.35 -1.15 -14.70
CA HIS A 96 -9.80 -1.21 -14.94
C HIS A 96 -10.36 -2.63 -14.93
N TYR A 97 -9.62 -3.61 -15.46
CA TYR A 97 -10.01 -5.02 -15.42
C TYR A 97 -10.17 -5.54 -13.99
N LEU A 98 -9.35 -5.05 -13.05
CA LEU A 98 -9.51 -5.35 -11.62
C LEU A 98 -10.71 -4.64 -10.96
N GLY A 99 -11.37 -3.71 -11.66
CA GLY A 99 -12.52 -2.95 -11.17
C GLY A 99 -12.19 -1.57 -10.59
N ILE A 100 -10.92 -1.15 -10.61
CA ILE A 100 -10.54 0.20 -10.16
C ILE A 100 -10.94 1.22 -11.24
N THR A 101 -11.81 2.16 -10.87
CA THR A 101 -12.29 3.23 -11.79
C THR A 101 -11.60 4.57 -11.56
N ASP A 102 -11.17 4.84 -10.33
CA ASP A 102 -10.37 6.02 -9.98
C ASP A 102 -8.91 5.81 -10.41
N TYR A 103 -8.64 6.02 -11.69
CA TYR A 103 -7.31 5.92 -12.29
C TYR A 103 -6.90 7.26 -12.90
N TYR A 104 -5.84 7.85 -12.36
CA TYR A 104 -5.28 9.13 -12.81
C TYR A 104 -3.87 8.91 -13.37
N ALA A 105 -3.72 9.11 -14.68
CA ALA A 105 -2.46 8.98 -15.41
C ALA A 105 -1.90 10.34 -15.82
N LYS A 106 -0.62 10.39 -16.23
CA LYS A 106 0.10 11.63 -16.56
C LYS A 106 0.07 12.68 -15.45
N VAL A 107 0.06 12.23 -14.19
CA VAL A 107 -0.08 13.13 -13.05
C VAL A 107 1.29 13.60 -12.58
N HIS A 108 1.56 14.89 -12.75
CA HIS A 108 2.78 15.54 -12.21
C HIS A 108 2.61 15.98 -10.75
N HIS A 109 1.38 16.28 -10.32
CA HIS A 109 1.05 16.75 -8.99
C HIS A 109 0.11 15.77 -8.30
N LYS A 110 0.67 14.66 -7.78
CA LYS A 110 -0.13 13.56 -7.20
C LYS A 110 -1.01 13.99 -6.03
N LEU A 111 -0.55 14.96 -5.23
CA LEU A 111 -1.32 15.52 -4.12
C LEU A 111 -2.67 16.11 -4.57
N GLU A 112 -2.73 16.76 -5.74
CA GLU A 112 -3.99 17.33 -6.24
C GLU A 112 -5.01 16.24 -6.53
N LYS A 113 -4.58 15.14 -7.17
CA LYS A 113 -5.45 13.99 -7.46
C LYS A 113 -5.84 13.20 -6.23
N PHE A 114 -4.95 13.14 -5.23
CA PHE A 114 -5.28 12.60 -3.91
C PHE A 114 -6.42 13.41 -3.26
N GLU A 115 -6.32 14.74 -3.24
CA GLU A 115 -7.33 15.63 -2.66
C GLU A 115 -8.67 15.56 -3.43
N GLU A 116 -8.63 15.49 -4.77
CA GLU A 116 -9.82 15.27 -5.59
C GLU A 116 -10.52 13.94 -5.25
N PHE A 117 -9.76 12.84 -5.15
CA PHE A 117 -10.28 11.53 -4.77
C PHE A 117 -10.87 11.54 -3.34
N LYS A 118 -10.16 12.16 -2.40
CA LYS A 118 -10.61 12.33 -1.02
C LYS A 118 -11.95 13.08 -0.97
N ALA A 119 -12.05 14.20 -1.67
CA ALA A 119 -13.27 15.00 -1.75
C ALA A 119 -14.43 14.23 -2.43
N LYS A 120 -14.15 13.52 -3.53
CA LYS A 120 -15.16 12.72 -4.27
C LYS A 120 -15.90 11.73 -3.38
N TYR A 121 -15.21 11.15 -2.40
CA TYR A 121 -15.78 10.14 -1.49
C TYR A 121 -16.01 10.66 -0.07
N ASN A 122 -15.84 11.96 0.18
CA ASN A 122 -15.97 12.59 1.49
C ASN A 122 -15.13 11.89 2.58
N LEU A 123 -13.89 11.54 2.24
CA LEU A 123 -12.95 10.85 3.11
C LEU A 123 -12.16 11.86 3.96
N GLN A 124 -11.76 11.45 5.15
CA GLN A 124 -10.73 12.12 5.93
C GLN A 124 -9.35 11.51 5.63
N ASN A 125 -8.30 12.27 5.92
CA ASN A 125 -6.92 11.84 5.73
C ASN A 125 -6.63 10.52 6.45
N GLU A 126 -7.11 10.40 7.69
CA GLU A 126 -6.92 9.27 8.60
C GLU A 126 -7.60 7.98 8.10
N GLU A 127 -8.50 8.10 7.13
CA GLU A 127 -9.26 6.98 6.54
C GLU A 127 -8.59 6.44 5.27
N ILE A 128 -7.43 6.98 4.88
CA ILE A 128 -6.73 6.63 3.65
C ILE A 128 -5.38 6.01 3.96
N LEU A 129 -5.12 4.84 3.37
CA LEU A 129 -3.79 4.25 3.29
C LEU A 129 -3.19 4.56 1.93
N THR A 130 -1.97 5.10 1.91
CA THR A 130 -1.20 5.31 0.68
C THR A 130 -0.07 4.29 0.58
N MET A 131 0.25 3.86 -0.64
CA MET A 131 1.53 3.21 -0.91
C MET A 131 2.19 3.78 -2.17
N GLY A 132 3.42 4.25 -1.99
CA GLY A 132 4.28 4.82 -3.03
C GLY A 132 5.69 4.28 -2.91
N ASP A 133 6.56 4.63 -3.86
CA ASP A 133 7.95 4.14 -3.89
C ASP A 133 9.01 5.20 -4.17
N ASP A 134 8.64 6.34 -4.76
CA ASP A 134 9.57 7.40 -5.13
C ASP A 134 9.12 8.81 -4.66
N ILE A 135 9.99 9.80 -4.83
CA ILE A 135 9.84 11.19 -4.37
C ILE A 135 8.49 11.84 -4.74
N PRO A 136 7.91 11.63 -5.94
CA PRO A 136 6.61 12.22 -6.29
C PRO A 136 5.44 11.81 -5.36
N ASP A 137 5.56 10.67 -4.66
CA ASP A 137 4.52 10.14 -3.78
C ASP A 137 4.52 10.78 -2.39
N ILE A 138 5.68 11.28 -1.95
CA ILE A 138 5.92 11.72 -0.56
C ILE A 138 4.85 12.71 -0.07
N LYS A 139 4.41 13.64 -0.93
CA LYS A 139 3.44 14.67 -0.53
C LYS A 139 2.07 14.09 -0.18
N MET A 140 1.56 13.13 -0.96
CA MET A 140 0.28 12.47 -0.63
C MET A 140 0.45 11.49 0.54
N MET A 141 1.62 10.84 0.65
CA MET A 141 1.90 9.91 1.74
C MET A 141 1.92 10.59 3.10
N LYS A 142 2.61 11.74 3.22
CA LYS A 142 2.75 12.49 4.49
C LYS A 142 1.44 12.93 5.13
N ILE A 143 0.39 13.09 4.34
CA ILE A 143 -0.92 13.54 4.84
C ILE A 143 -1.90 12.39 5.03
N SER A 144 -1.61 11.19 4.55
CA SER A 144 -2.49 10.02 4.71
C SER A 144 -2.46 9.47 6.13
N GLY A 145 -3.49 8.72 6.53
CA GLY A 145 -3.58 8.13 7.86
C GLY A 145 -2.52 7.06 8.10
N ILE A 146 -2.23 6.28 7.05
CA ILE A 146 -1.13 5.31 7.00
C ILE A 146 -0.40 5.49 5.68
N SER A 147 0.89 5.80 5.78
CA SER A 147 1.81 5.78 4.66
C SER A 147 2.58 4.46 4.65
N ALA A 148 2.62 3.80 3.50
CA ALA A 148 3.33 2.55 3.32
C ALA A 148 4.24 2.56 2.10
N CYS A 149 5.28 1.71 2.10
CA CYS A 149 6.12 1.53 0.94
C CYS A 149 6.66 0.10 0.82
N PRO A 150 7.00 -0.36 -0.40
CA PRO A 150 7.77 -1.59 -0.58
C PRO A 150 9.26 -1.47 -0.19
N PRO A 151 9.99 -2.60 -0.07
CA PRO A 151 11.45 -2.60 0.13
C PRO A 151 12.26 -1.96 -1.00
N ASN A 152 11.77 -1.94 -2.25
CA ASN A 152 12.45 -1.31 -3.38
C ASN A 152 12.31 0.21 -3.43
N SER A 153 11.56 0.83 -2.51
CA SER A 153 11.39 2.29 -2.46
C SER A 153 12.68 3.02 -2.11
N VAL A 154 12.77 4.29 -2.53
CA VAL A 154 13.89 5.17 -2.19
C VAL A 154 13.94 5.45 -0.69
N ALA A 155 15.11 5.90 -0.21
CA ALA A 155 15.35 6.11 1.21
C ALA A 155 14.38 7.15 1.82
N GLU A 156 14.09 8.21 1.08
CA GLU A 156 13.21 9.32 1.46
C GLU A 156 11.77 8.85 1.68
N VAL A 157 11.31 7.90 0.87
CA VAL A 157 9.97 7.29 1.01
C VAL A 157 9.94 6.33 2.20
N LYS A 158 11.00 5.55 2.43
CA LYS A 158 11.11 4.69 3.61
C LYS A 158 11.13 5.48 4.91
N GLU A 159 11.83 6.62 4.94
CA GLU A 159 11.95 7.47 6.12
C GLU A 159 10.60 8.03 6.59
N ILE A 160 9.69 8.33 5.65
CA ILE A 160 8.38 8.91 5.96
C ILE A 160 7.25 7.88 6.09
N SER A 161 7.51 6.60 5.78
CA SER A 161 6.49 5.55 5.81
C SER A 161 6.21 5.05 7.22
N ASP A 162 4.94 4.99 7.61
CA ASP A 162 4.50 4.33 8.84
C ASP A 162 4.76 2.81 8.79
N TYR A 163 4.71 2.23 7.59
CA TYR A 163 4.89 0.80 7.36
C TYR A 163 5.72 0.50 6.12
N ILE A 164 6.80 -0.26 6.29
CA ILE A 164 7.57 -0.80 5.17
C ILE A 164 7.16 -2.26 5.00
N SER A 165 6.50 -2.59 3.89
CA SER A 165 6.12 -3.97 3.58
C SER A 165 7.38 -4.83 3.51
N PRO A 166 7.36 -6.10 3.98
CA PRO A 166 8.44 -7.04 3.71
C PRO A 166 8.42 -7.57 2.26
N ILE A 167 7.39 -7.23 1.47
CA ILE A 167 7.19 -7.72 0.11
C ILE A 167 7.54 -6.63 -0.91
N TYR A 168 8.32 -6.99 -1.92
CA TYR A 168 8.69 -6.10 -3.02
C TYR A 168 7.50 -5.68 -3.87
N GLY A 169 7.58 -4.47 -4.44
CA GLY A 169 6.65 -3.99 -5.45
C GLY A 169 6.51 -4.99 -6.60
N GLY A 170 5.29 -5.17 -7.10
CA GLY A 170 4.97 -6.18 -8.12
C GLY A 170 5.12 -7.64 -7.67
N LYS A 171 5.40 -7.89 -6.39
CA LYS A 171 5.50 -9.25 -5.81
C LYS A 171 4.43 -9.53 -4.75
N GLY A 172 3.45 -8.65 -4.54
CA GLY A 172 2.43 -8.80 -3.50
C GLY A 172 2.39 -7.67 -2.45
N ALA A 173 3.09 -6.56 -2.66
CA ALA A 173 3.12 -5.46 -1.68
C ALA A 173 1.75 -4.79 -1.50
N VAL A 174 0.97 -4.66 -2.57
CA VAL A 174 -0.40 -4.12 -2.52
C VAL A 174 -1.31 -5.08 -1.77
N ARG A 175 -1.18 -6.39 -2.04
CA ARG A 175 -1.87 -7.46 -1.32
C ARG A 175 -1.60 -7.37 0.18
N ASP A 176 -0.34 -7.20 0.56
CA ASP A 176 0.08 -7.15 1.96
C ASP A 176 -0.67 -6.07 2.75
N VAL A 177 -0.68 -4.82 2.28
CA VAL A 177 -1.36 -3.74 3.02
C VAL A 177 -2.88 -3.84 2.99
N ILE A 178 -3.47 -4.29 1.87
CA ILE A 178 -4.92 -4.52 1.80
C ILE A 178 -5.33 -5.63 2.78
N GLU A 179 -4.60 -6.74 2.80
CA GLU A 179 -4.89 -7.87 3.67
C GLU A 179 -4.77 -7.48 5.15
N GLN A 180 -3.77 -6.68 5.52
CA GLN A 180 -3.61 -6.18 6.89
C GLN A 180 -4.82 -5.35 7.35
N VAL A 181 -5.23 -4.35 6.56
CA VAL A 181 -6.41 -3.52 6.85
C VAL A 181 -7.64 -4.40 6.99
N MET A 182 -7.91 -5.24 6.00
CA MET A 182 -9.12 -6.06 5.98
C MET A 182 -9.15 -7.08 7.12
N LYS A 183 -8.00 -7.66 7.50
CA LYS A 183 -7.89 -8.54 8.67
C LYS A 183 -8.13 -7.80 9.97
N ALA A 184 -7.53 -6.61 10.14
CA ALA A 184 -7.74 -5.78 11.32
C ALA A 184 -9.22 -5.38 11.50
N GLN A 185 -9.95 -5.25 10.39
CA GLN A 185 -11.38 -4.94 10.37
C GLN A 185 -12.29 -6.18 10.33
N GLY A 186 -11.74 -7.40 10.32
CA GLY A 186 -12.54 -8.64 10.24
C GLY A 186 -13.29 -8.82 8.91
N THR A 187 -12.88 -8.13 7.85
CA THR A 187 -13.49 -8.19 6.50
C THR A 187 -12.73 -9.09 5.52
N TRP A 188 -11.55 -9.58 5.92
CA TRP A 188 -10.78 -10.58 5.18
C TRP A 188 -11.34 -12.00 5.41
N ILE A 189 -12.37 -12.35 4.66
CA ILE A 189 -13.07 -13.65 4.77
C ILE A 189 -12.91 -14.50 3.51
N ASP A 190 -13.20 -15.79 3.63
CA ASP A 190 -13.31 -16.66 2.47
C ASP A 190 -14.53 -16.28 1.61
N ASP A 191 -14.34 -16.19 0.29
CA ASP A 191 -15.38 -15.85 -0.68
C ASP A 191 -14.97 -16.31 -2.09
N ASP A 192 -15.83 -16.07 -3.08
CA ASP A 192 -15.65 -16.47 -4.48
C ASP A 192 -14.73 -15.56 -5.31
N THR A 193 -13.86 -14.77 -4.66
CA THR A 193 -12.93 -13.88 -5.37
C THR A 193 -11.89 -14.68 -6.16
N GLN A 194 -11.75 -14.36 -7.44
CA GLN A 194 -10.80 -15.02 -8.31
C GLN A 194 -9.41 -14.38 -8.18
N SER A 195 -8.36 -15.21 -8.27
CA SER A 195 -6.98 -14.75 -8.34
C SER A 195 -6.63 -14.42 -9.79
N ILE A 196 -6.90 -13.17 -10.18
CA ILE A 196 -6.76 -12.68 -11.55
C ILE A 196 -5.65 -11.64 -11.69
#